data_AF-A0A5D3BZC7-F1
#
_entry.id   AF-A0A5D3BZC7-F1
#
_cell.length_a   1.000
_cell.length_b   1.000
_cell.length_c   1.000
_cell.angle_alpha   90.00
_cell.angle_beta   90.00
_cell.angle_gamma   90.00
#
_symmetry.space_group_name_H-M   'P 1'
#
loop_
_entity.id
_entity.type
_entity.pdbx_description
1 polymer ?
#
loop_
_entity_poly.entity_id
_entity_poly.type
_entity_poly.pdbx_seq_one_letter_code
_entity_poly.pdbx_strand_id
1 'polypeptide(L)'
;MQNSKKGLLPYRYEIHLSKEQSSKTPQEVKDMRNILYASVVGSLVYTMSFTRPDICYSVAMVSRYHSNLELHHCTTVRNILKYLRRAKYYMLMYGNKDLILTGYTDSDLQSDKDARKSTSGSVFTLNGGPIV
;
A
#
# COMPACT_ATOMS: atom_id res chain seq x y z
N MET A 1 4.86 9.66 16.40
CA MET A 1 4.85 10.01 14.95
C MET A 1 5.18 11.48 14.64
N GLN A 2 5.26 12.40 15.61
CA GLN A 2 5.49 13.84 15.37
C GLN A 2 6.80 14.17 14.62
N ASN A 3 7.92 13.45 14.90
CA ASN A 3 9.25 13.81 14.38
C ASN A 3 9.77 12.93 13.20
N SER A 4 8.91 12.18 12.51
CA SER A 4 9.34 11.34 11.37
C SER A 4 9.74 12.19 10.14
N LYS A 5 10.27 11.61 9.06
CA LYS A 5 10.55 12.29 7.76
C LYS A 5 9.31 12.26 6.85
N LYS A 6 9.06 13.28 6.02
CA LYS A 6 7.87 13.33 5.12
C LYS A 6 8.25 12.72 3.77
N GLY A 7 7.45 11.80 3.26
CA GLY A 7 7.68 11.13 1.97
C GLY A 7 6.91 11.83 0.86
N LEU A 8 7.46 11.85 -0.36
CA LEU A 8 6.77 12.40 -1.54
C LEU A 8 5.85 11.35 -2.19
N LEU A 9 6.35 10.14 -2.39
CA LEU A 9 5.62 9.04 -3.04
C LEU A 9 5.41 7.89 -2.05
N PRO A 10 4.24 7.23 -2.07
CA PRO A 10 3.98 6.06 -1.23
C PRO A 10 4.79 4.84 -1.70
N TYR A 11 5.08 4.74 -2.99
CA TYR A 11 5.90 3.67 -3.60
C TYR A 11 6.75 4.27 -4.73
N ARG A 12 8.00 3.83 -4.87
CA ARG A 12 8.91 4.28 -5.94
C ARG A 12 8.90 3.25 -7.07
N TYR A 13 8.80 3.73 -8.31
CA TYR A 13 8.67 2.90 -9.52
C TYR A 13 9.85 1.91 -9.74
N GLU A 14 11.01 2.16 -9.11
CA GLU A 14 12.23 1.34 -9.23
C GLU A 14 12.42 0.32 -8.10
N ILE A 15 11.56 0.34 -7.06
CA ILE A 15 11.67 -0.64 -5.97
C ILE A 15 10.89 -1.88 -6.37
N HIS A 16 11.60 -2.96 -6.67
CA HIS A 16 11.02 -4.28 -6.83
C HIS A 16 11.17 -5.07 -5.53
N LEU A 17 10.04 -5.46 -4.97
CA LEU A 17 9.95 -6.40 -3.86
C LEU A 17 9.96 -7.82 -4.44
N SER A 18 10.69 -8.73 -3.82
CA SER A 18 10.71 -10.16 -4.17
C SER A 18 10.77 -11.02 -2.91
N LYS A 19 10.30 -12.26 -3.02
CA LYS A 19 10.47 -13.30 -1.99
C LYS A 19 11.92 -13.69 -1.76
N GLU A 20 12.78 -13.58 -2.77
CA GLU A 20 14.21 -13.94 -2.67
C GLU A 20 15.00 -13.04 -1.72
N GLN A 21 14.48 -11.85 -1.46
CA GLN A 21 15.08 -10.91 -0.52
C GLN A 21 14.92 -11.40 0.94
N SER A 22 13.96 -12.30 1.22
CA SER A 22 13.63 -12.74 2.58
C SER A 22 14.86 -13.14 3.43
N SER A 23 14.90 -12.59 4.65
CA SER A 23 16.09 -12.56 5.53
C SER A 23 16.60 -13.96 5.89
N LYS A 24 17.92 -14.17 5.71
CA LYS A 24 18.63 -15.41 6.05
C LYS A 24 19.22 -15.42 7.47
N THR A 25 19.26 -14.28 8.19
CA THR A 25 19.97 -14.20 9.49
C THR A 25 19.03 -14.19 10.72
N PRO A 26 19.33 -14.95 11.79
CA PRO A 26 18.48 -15.06 12.99
C PRO A 26 18.32 -13.77 13.79
N GLN A 27 19.27 -12.84 13.69
CA GLN A 27 19.28 -11.59 14.46
C GLN A 27 18.27 -10.57 13.89
N GLU A 28 18.25 -10.41 12.56
CA GLU A 28 17.26 -9.55 11.88
C GLU A 28 15.83 -10.04 12.11
N VAL A 29 15.61 -11.37 12.12
CA VAL A 29 14.31 -11.96 12.42
C VAL A 29 13.83 -11.64 13.84
N LYS A 30 14.74 -11.58 14.83
CA LYS A 30 14.38 -11.19 16.22
C LYS A 30 14.00 -9.71 16.33
N ASP A 31 14.78 -8.81 15.72
CA ASP A 31 14.49 -7.38 15.75
C ASP A 31 13.20 -7.04 14.99
N MET A 32 12.91 -7.80 13.94
CA MET A 32 11.71 -7.61 13.11
C MET A 32 10.47 -8.32 13.66
N ARG A 33 10.60 -9.38 14.47
CA ARG A 33 9.47 -9.96 15.23
C ARG A 33 8.80 -8.95 16.16
N ASN A 34 9.54 -7.94 16.61
CA ASN A 34 9.00 -6.83 17.39
C ASN A 34 8.21 -5.81 16.55
N ILE A 35 8.35 -5.85 15.22
CA ILE A 35 7.58 -5.03 14.28
C ILE A 35 6.35 -5.84 13.85
N LEU A 36 5.17 -5.42 14.28
CA LEU A 36 3.88 -5.99 13.87
C LEU A 36 3.57 -5.65 12.39
N TYR A 37 4.37 -6.17 11.45
CA TYR A 37 4.23 -5.91 10.01
C TYR A 37 2.80 -6.20 9.53
N ALA A 38 2.27 -7.37 9.90
CA ALA A 38 0.90 -7.76 9.63
C ALA A 38 -0.15 -6.73 10.12
N SER A 39 0.02 -6.19 11.33
CA SER A 39 -0.88 -5.18 11.90
C SER A 39 -0.78 -3.86 11.15
N VAL A 40 0.43 -3.43 10.78
CA VAL A 40 0.65 -2.20 10.01
C VAL A 40 0.03 -2.33 8.62
N VAL A 41 0.26 -3.45 7.94
CA VAL A 41 -0.35 -3.72 6.63
C VAL A 41 -1.86 -3.77 6.72
N GLY A 42 -2.43 -4.43 7.74
CA GLY A 42 -3.89 -4.44 7.96
C GLY A 42 -4.45 -3.04 8.18
N SER A 43 -3.76 -2.21 8.95
CA SER A 43 -4.14 -0.80 9.16
C SER A 43 -4.07 0.02 7.87
N LEU A 44 -3.07 -0.25 7.02
CA LEU A 44 -2.93 0.39 5.71
C LEU A 44 -4.04 -0.03 4.74
N VAL A 45 -4.44 -1.30 4.74
CA VAL A 45 -5.59 -1.81 3.96
C VAL A 45 -6.86 -1.07 4.37
N TYR A 46 -7.13 -0.93 5.68
CA TYR A 46 -8.26 -0.14 6.14
C TYR A 46 -8.18 1.33 5.66
N THR A 47 -7.00 1.94 5.80
CA THR A 47 -6.79 3.33 5.37
C THR A 47 -7.04 3.49 3.87
N MET A 48 -6.57 2.55 3.03
CA MET A 48 -6.74 2.62 1.58
C MET A 48 -8.21 2.50 1.15
N SER A 49 -8.97 1.61 1.79
CA SER A 49 -10.37 1.33 1.42
C SER A 49 -11.30 2.49 1.76
N PHE A 50 -11.07 3.19 2.88
CA PHE A 50 -12.06 4.16 3.36
C PHE A 50 -11.66 5.63 3.24
N THR A 51 -10.36 5.93 3.18
CA THR A 51 -9.90 7.32 3.34
C THR A 51 -8.86 7.74 2.32
N ARG A 52 -8.02 6.81 1.86
CA ARG A 52 -6.83 7.10 1.05
C ARG A 52 -6.66 6.10 -0.09
N PRO A 53 -7.57 6.07 -1.07
CA PRO A 53 -7.48 5.15 -2.21
C PRO A 53 -6.19 5.36 -3.04
N ASP A 54 -5.56 6.54 -2.93
CA ASP A 54 -4.30 6.87 -3.59
C ASP A 54 -3.09 6.02 -3.15
N ILE A 55 -3.18 5.30 -2.01
CA ILE A 55 -2.15 4.33 -1.59
C ILE A 55 -2.45 2.89 -2.01
N CYS A 56 -3.59 2.62 -2.68
CA CYS A 56 -4.07 1.27 -2.99
C CYS A 56 -3.00 0.39 -3.65
N TYR A 57 -2.37 0.88 -4.72
CA TYR A 57 -1.29 0.14 -5.39
C TYR A 57 -0.12 -0.20 -4.46
N SER A 58 0.31 0.77 -3.65
CA SER A 58 1.44 0.60 -2.73
C SER A 58 1.14 -0.46 -1.67
N VAL A 59 -0.08 -0.44 -1.15
CA VAL A 59 -0.57 -1.43 -0.17
C VAL A 59 -0.73 -2.80 -0.80
N ALA A 60 -1.25 -2.88 -2.02
CA ALA A 60 -1.38 -4.12 -2.78
C ALA A 60 -0.02 -4.79 -3.04
N MET A 61 1.06 -4.03 -3.23
CA MET A 61 2.40 -4.61 -3.37
C MET A 61 2.93 -5.16 -2.05
N VAL A 62 2.80 -4.43 -0.93
CA VAL A 62 3.33 -4.89 0.37
C VAL A 62 2.48 -5.99 1.03
N SER A 63 1.19 -6.07 0.72
CA SER A 63 0.28 -7.08 1.28
C SER A 63 0.59 -8.50 0.80
N ARG A 64 1.22 -8.63 -0.37
CA ARG A 64 1.72 -9.93 -0.91
C ARG A 64 2.72 -10.60 0.01
N TYR A 65 3.40 -9.83 0.87
CA TYR A 65 4.51 -10.28 1.70
C TYR A 65 4.16 -10.33 3.20
N HIS A 66 2.95 -10.79 3.54
CA HIS A 66 2.42 -10.78 4.92
C HIS A 66 3.32 -11.48 5.97
N SER A 67 4.02 -12.53 5.56
CA SER A 67 4.90 -13.32 6.44
C SER A 67 6.38 -12.93 6.36
N ASN A 68 6.75 -11.95 5.53
CA ASN A 68 8.15 -11.59 5.30
C ASN A 68 8.50 -10.28 6.00
N LEU A 69 9.39 -10.39 6.99
CA LEU A 69 9.75 -9.34 7.94
C LEU A 69 11.00 -8.56 7.55
N GLU A 70 11.36 -8.54 6.28
CA GLU A 70 12.68 -8.08 5.86
C GLU A 70 12.83 -6.55 5.77
N LEU A 71 14.08 -6.07 5.78
CA LEU A 71 14.43 -4.65 5.82
C LEU A 71 13.93 -3.86 4.62
N HIS A 72 13.95 -4.45 3.42
CA HIS A 72 13.40 -3.81 2.22
C HIS A 72 11.88 -3.64 2.29
N HIS A 73 11.13 -4.71 2.64
CA HIS A 73 9.67 -4.66 2.81
C HIS A 73 9.27 -3.66 3.91
N CYS A 74 9.94 -3.71 5.06
CA CYS A 74 9.71 -2.78 6.16
C CYS A 74 10.04 -1.33 5.78
N THR A 75 11.05 -1.10 4.95
CA THR A 75 11.40 0.24 4.47
C THR A 75 10.32 0.80 3.54
N THR A 76 9.75 -0.04 2.67
CA THR A 76 8.62 0.34 1.80
C THR A 76 7.40 0.72 2.63
N VAL A 77 7.03 -0.09 3.63
CA VAL A 77 5.93 0.23 4.56
C VAL A 77 6.19 1.55 5.30
N ARG A 78 7.43 1.78 5.77
CA ARG A 78 7.81 3.07 6.37
C ARG A 78 7.62 4.23 5.39
N ASN A 79 7.91 4.06 4.09
CA ASN A 79 7.72 5.12 3.09
C ASN A 79 6.24 5.44 2.86
N ILE A 80 5.35 4.43 2.83
CA ILE A 80 3.90 4.63 2.78
C ILE A 80 3.44 5.47 3.99
N LEU A 81 3.90 5.14 5.20
CA LEU A 81 3.56 5.90 6.41
C LEU A 81 4.09 7.34 6.37
N LYS A 82 5.30 7.56 5.83
CA LYS A 82 5.86 8.92 5.64
C LYS A 82 5.05 9.74 4.65
N TYR A 83 4.50 9.10 3.60
CA TYR A 83 3.62 9.73 2.63
C TYR A 83 2.27 10.11 3.25
N LEU A 84 1.62 9.18 3.96
CA LEU A 84 0.36 9.43 4.67
C LEU A 84 0.48 10.62 5.63
N ARG A 85 1.61 10.72 6.34
CA ARG A 85 1.87 11.86 7.22
C ARG A 85 2.02 13.20 6.48
N ARG A 86 2.57 13.20 5.26
CA ARG A 86 2.63 14.41 4.43
C ARG A 86 1.24 14.83 3.99
N ALA A 87 0.46 13.87 3.51
CA ALA A 87 -0.88 14.08 2.98
C ALA A 87 -1.97 14.01 4.07
N LYS A 88 -1.63 14.25 5.34
CA LYS A 88 -2.57 14.18 6.48
C LYS A 88 -3.77 15.13 6.31
N TYR A 89 -3.53 16.27 5.68
CA TYR A 89 -4.54 17.33 5.51
C TYR A 89 -5.18 17.32 4.12
N TYR A 90 -4.92 16.28 3.32
CA TYR A 90 -5.53 16.13 2.01
C TYR A 90 -6.88 15.45 2.20
N MET A 91 -7.88 15.89 1.44
CA MET A 91 -9.24 15.35 1.48
C MET A 91 -9.71 14.96 0.09
N LEU A 92 -10.57 13.96 0.03
CA LEU A 92 -11.31 13.60 -1.17
C LEU A 92 -12.39 14.64 -1.42
N MET A 93 -12.40 15.20 -2.61
CA MET A 93 -13.42 16.14 -3.06
C MET A 93 -14.35 15.43 -4.03
N TYR A 94 -15.64 15.36 -3.66
CA TYR A 94 -16.69 14.84 -4.52
C TYR A 94 -17.31 15.99 -5.32
N GLY A 95 -17.62 15.76 -6.59
CA GLY A 95 -18.28 16.74 -7.43
C GLY A 95 -19.72 17.03 -6.97
N ASN A 96 -20.19 18.24 -7.28
CA ASN A 96 -21.52 18.74 -6.90
C ASN A 96 -22.62 18.40 -7.92
N LYS A 97 -22.55 17.20 -8.52
CA LYS A 97 -23.56 16.69 -9.47
C LYS A 97 -24.43 15.63 -8.79
N ASP A 98 -25.47 15.18 -9.48
CA ASP A 98 -26.28 14.02 -9.07
C ASP A 98 -25.36 12.84 -8.67
N LEU A 99 -25.78 12.07 -7.66
CA LEU A 99 -25.05 10.90 -7.13
C LEU A 99 -24.91 9.81 -8.21
N ILE A 100 -23.89 9.93 -9.05
CA ILE A 100 -23.59 8.98 -10.11
C ILE A 100 -22.44 8.09 -9.66
N LEU A 101 -22.73 6.80 -9.54
CA LEU A 101 -21.75 5.76 -9.29
C LEU A 101 -21.20 5.22 -10.62
N THR A 102 -19.89 5.25 -10.81
CA THR A 102 -19.22 4.67 -11.98
C THR A 102 -18.15 3.70 -11.53
N GLY A 103 -18.21 2.47 -12.02
CA GLY A 103 -17.24 1.41 -11.73
C GLY A 103 -16.33 1.11 -12.92
N TYR A 104 -15.06 0.93 -12.63
CA TYR A 104 -14.04 0.48 -13.58
C TYR A 104 -13.40 -0.80 -13.04
N THR A 105 -13.05 -1.71 -13.93
CA THR A 105 -12.38 -2.96 -13.60
C THR A 105 -11.29 -3.21 -14.63
N ASP A 106 -10.15 -3.73 -14.16
CA ASP A 106 -9.01 -4.08 -14.97
C ASP A 106 -8.33 -5.33 -14.42
N SER A 107 -7.61 -6.04 -15.29
CA SER A 107 -6.87 -7.24 -14.91
C SER A 107 -5.55 -7.33 -15.65
N ASP A 108 -4.48 -7.59 -14.91
CA ASP A 108 -3.12 -7.73 -15.42
C ASP A 108 -2.57 -9.14 -15.12
N LEU A 109 -2.22 -9.86 -16.19
CA LEU A 109 -1.78 -11.25 -16.15
C LEU A 109 -0.28 -11.34 -15.79
N GLN A 110 0.07 -12.22 -14.85
CA GLN A 110 1.46 -12.47 -14.43
C GLN A 110 2.22 -11.24 -13.90
N SER A 111 1.48 -10.26 -13.38
CA SER A 111 2.00 -9.04 -12.76
C SER A 111 2.74 -9.29 -11.43
N ASP A 112 2.50 -10.43 -10.78
CA ASP A 112 3.35 -10.93 -9.70
C ASP A 112 4.56 -11.68 -10.28
N LYS A 113 5.76 -11.07 -10.18
CA LYS A 113 7.00 -11.69 -10.66
C LYS A 113 7.38 -12.96 -9.91
N ASP A 114 7.03 -13.07 -8.63
CA ASP A 114 7.42 -14.20 -7.78
C ASP A 114 6.44 -15.38 -7.93
N ALA A 115 5.13 -15.10 -7.95
CA ALA A 115 4.10 -16.15 -7.96
C ALA A 115 3.42 -16.33 -9.32
N ARG A 116 3.70 -15.47 -10.30
CA ARG A 116 3.04 -15.42 -11.62
C ARG A 116 1.51 -15.33 -11.53
N LYS A 117 1.01 -14.83 -10.41
CA LYS A 117 -0.41 -14.60 -10.17
C LYS A 117 -0.87 -13.35 -10.93
N SER A 118 -2.09 -13.42 -11.45
CA SER A 118 -2.76 -12.25 -12.01
C SER A 118 -3.18 -11.30 -10.90
N THR A 119 -3.22 -10.01 -11.22
CA THR A 119 -3.76 -8.97 -10.35
C THR A 119 -5.01 -8.43 -11.02
N SER A 120 -6.14 -8.47 -10.33
CA SER A 120 -7.33 -7.72 -10.73
C SER A 120 -7.45 -6.47 -9.85
N GLY A 121 -7.93 -5.38 -10.44
CA GLY A 121 -8.21 -4.14 -9.76
C GLY A 121 -9.60 -3.64 -10.14
N SER A 122 -10.32 -3.08 -9.18
CA SER A 122 -11.52 -2.31 -9.45
C SER A 122 -11.42 -0.96 -8.79
N VAL A 123 -12.04 0.05 -9.40
CA VAL A 123 -12.23 1.36 -8.77
C VAL A 123 -13.63 1.87 -9.08
N PHE A 124 -14.33 2.25 -8.03
CA PHE A 124 -15.62 2.89 -8.06
C PHE A 124 -15.41 4.37 -7.75
N THR A 125 -16.08 5.22 -8.52
CA THR A 125 -16.09 6.66 -8.33
C THR A 125 -17.52 7.12 -8.09
N LEU A 126 -17.70 8.00 -7.12
CA LEU A 126 -18.95 8.71 -6.87
C LEU A 126 -18.70 10.17 -7.23
N ASN A 127 -19.45 10.74 -8.16
CA ASN A 127 -19.29 12.15 -8.54
C ASN A 127 -17.83 12.55 -8.88
N GLY A 128 -17.06 11.63 -9.49
CA GLY A 128 -15.66 11.81 -9.84
C GLY A 128 -14.64 11.59 -8.70
N GLY A 129 -15.09 11.37 -7.46
CA GLY A 129 -14.22 11.01 -6.34
C GLY A 129 -14.15 9.48 -6.14
N PRO A 130 -12.97 8.86 -5.97
CA PRO A 130 -12.87 7.43 -5.74
C PRO A 130 -13.43 7.03 -4.36
N ILE A 131 -14.11 5.88 -4.31
CA ILE A 131 -14.74 5.35 -3.08
C ILE A 131 -14.37 3.91 -2.73
N VAL A 132 -13.83 3.09 -3.66
CA VAL A 132 -13.15 1.78 -3.45
C VAL A 132 -12.70 1.24 -4.78
#